data_AF-A0A132P474-F1
#
_entry.id   AF-A0A132P474-F1
#
_cell.length_a   1.000
_cell.length_b   1.000
_cell.length_c   1.000
_cell.angle_alpha   90.00
_cell.angle_beta   90.00
_cell.angle_gamma   90.00
#
_symmetry.space_group_name_H-M   'P 1'
#
loop_
_entity.id
_entity.type
_entity.pdbx_description
1 polymer ?
#
loop_
_entity_poly.entity_id
_entity_poly.type
_entity_poly.pdbx_seq_one_letter_code
_entity_poly.pdbx_strand_id
1 'polypeptide(L)'
;MSKSEEIENMVLKLYDLVLNPEIKEKERILLIDAKTGLEKGQYYPKVINNLERSLRPLAIRGELSKPVSPFYMEISTIGKFEKELGRGMASAPITFGHL
;
A
#
# COMPACT_ATOMS: atom_id res chain seq x y z
N MET A 1 0.94 18.72 3.34
CA MET A 1 0.94 17.53 4.20
C MET A 1 2.36 17.03 4.30
N SER A 2 2.88 16.97 5.52
CA SER A 2 4.15 16.33 5.84
C SER A 2 4.01 14.81 5.68
N LYS A 3 5.06 14.12 5.21
CA LYS A 3 5.05 12.65 5.05
C LYS A 3 4.61 11.90 6.31
N SER A 4 4.86 12.47 7.48
CA SER A 4 4.46 11.89 8.76
C SER A 4 2.93 11.83 8.91
N GLU A 5 2.22 12.87 8.47
CA GLU A 5 0.75 12.93 8.54
C GLU A 5 0.11 11.88 7.62
N GLU A 6 0.71 11.62 6.45
CA GLU A 6 0.25 10.57 5.53
C GLU A 6 0.38 9.16 6.13
N ILE A 7 1.49 8.90 6.82
CA ILE A 7 1.74 7.62 7.51
C ILE A 7 0.74 7.44 8.65
N GLU A 8 0.52 8.48 9.47
CA GLU A 8 -0.45 8.43 10.58
C GLU A 8 -1.87 8.18 10.07
N ASN A 9 -2.31 8.89 9.03
CA ASN A 9 -3.61 8.66 8.41
C ASN A 9 -3.75 7.23 7.87
N MET A 10 -2.69 6.68 7.28
CA MET A 10 -2.69 5.29 6.80
C MET A 10 -2.79 4.29 7.94
N VAL A 11 -2.06 4.51 9.05
CA VAL A 11 -2.14 3.68 10.25
C VAL A 11 -3.54 3.70 10.85
N LEU A 12 -4.18 4.88 10.91
CA LEU A 12 -5.56 5.01 11.38
C LEU A 12 -6.55 4.24 10.49
N LYS A 13 -6.43 4.34 9.16
CA LYS A 13 -7.24 3.55 8.22
C LYS A 13 -7.06 2.04 8.43
N LEU A 14 -5.83 1.58 8.58
CA LEU A 14 -5.54 0.17 8.87
C LEU A 14 -6.16 -0.27 10.18
N TYR A 15 -6.12 0.57 11.21
CA TYR A 15 -6.71 0.28 12.51
C TYR A 15 -8.25 0.16 12.44
N ASP A 16 -8.92 1.09 11.75
CA ASP A 16 -10.37 1.04 11.54
C ASP A 16 -10.80 -0.23 10.80
N LEU A 17 -10.07 -0.58 9.74
CA LEU A 17 -10.29 -1.83 8.99
C LEU A 17 -10.10 -3.05 9.88
N VAL A 18 -9.02 -3.11 10.68
CA VAL A 18 -8.77 -4.20 11.62
C VAL A 18 -9.88 -4.30 12.67
N LEU A 19 -10.47 -3.22 13.15
CA LEU A 19 -11.55 -3.28 14.12
C LEU A 19 -12.88 -3.77 13.54
N ASN A 20 -13.05 -3.71 12.22
CA ASN A 20 -14.29 -4.12 11.59
C ASN A 20 -14.52 -5.64 11.77
N PRO A 21 -15.68 -6.11 12.24
CA PRO A 21 -15.96 -7.54 12.41
C PRO A 21 -16.24 -8.28 11.08
N GLU A 22 -16.54 -7.55 9.99
CA GLU A 22 -16.89 -8.14 8.69
C GLU A 22 -15.68 -8.63 7.89
N ILE A 23 -14.46 -8.31 8.31
CA ILE A 23 -13.22 -8.80 7.68
C ILE A 23 -12.88 -10.21 8.10
N LYS A 24 -12.41 -10.99 7.12
CA LYS A 24 -11.90 -12.33 7.36
C LYS A 24 -10.59 -12.27 8.16
N GLU A 25 -10.37 -13.27 8.99
CA GLU A 25 -9.17 -13.39 9.83
C GLU A 25 -7.87 -13.33 9.01
N LYS A 26 -7.86 -13.95 7.82
CA LYS A 26 -6.72 -13.90 6.91
C LYS A 26 -6.36 -12.47 6.48
N GLU A 27 -7.35 -11.64 6.20
CA GLU A 27 -7.13 -10.23 5.83
C GLU A 27 -6.68 -9.42 7.04
N ARG A 28 -7.29 -9.67 8.20
CA ARG A 28 -6.94 -9.03 9.48
C ARG A 28 -5.46 -9.21 9.81
N ILE A 29 -4.92 -10.42 9.66
CA ILE A 29 -3.50 -10.71 9.92
C ILE A 29 -2.59 -9.85 9.02
N LEU A 30 -2.91 -9.74 7.73
CA LEU A 30 -2.14 -8.93 6.78
C LEU A 30 -2.18 -7.43 7.12
N LEU A 31 -3.35 -6.93 7.52
CA LEU A 31 -3.54 -5.53 7.92
C LEU A 31 -2.76 -5.20 9.22
N ILE A 32 -2.74 -6.13 10.18
CA ILE A 32 -1.97 -5.98 11.44
C ILE A 32 -0.46 -5.97 11.16
N ASP A 33 0.02 -6.83 10.27
CA ASP A 33 1.44 -6.86 9.88
C ASP A 33 1.85 -5.53 9.25
N ALA A 34 1.06 -5.02 8.31
CA ALA A 34 1.30 -3.72 7.69
C ALA A 34 1.26 -2.56 8.69
N LYS A 35 0.27 -2.55 9.60
CA LYS A 35 0.18 -1.54 10.68
C LYS A 35 1.44 -1.55 11.54
N THR A 36 1.86 -2.74 12.00
CA THR A 36 3.04 -2.91 12.83
C THR A 36 4.31 -2.46 12.11
N GLY A 37 4.41 -2.71 10.80
CA GLY A 37 5.51 -2.23 9.98
C GLY A 37 5.59 -0.71 9.93
N LEU A 38 4.47 -0.04 9.70
CA LEU A 38 4.40 1.43 9.69
C LEU A 38 4.72 2.04 11.06
N GLU A 39 4.18 1.48 12.15
CA GLU A 39 4.47 1.93 13.52
C GLU A 39 5.95 1.78 13.90
N LYS A 40 6.63 0.76 13.36
CA LYS A 40 8.08 0.55 13.55
C LYS A 40 8.95 1.49 12.71
N GLY A 41 8.34 2.39 11.92
CA GLY A 41 9.07 3.29 11.02
C GLY A 41 9.67 2.56 9.80
N GLN A 42 9.11 1.41 9.40
CA GLN A 42 9.53 0.78 8.15
C GLN A 42 9.20 1.69 6.96
N TYR A 43 9.97 1.55 5.89
CA TYR A 43 9.78 2.33 4.67
C TYR A 43 8.36 2.17 4.12
N TYR A 44 7.55 3.22 4.23
CA TYR A 44 6.13 3.23 3.90
C TYR A 44 5.81 2.52 2.57
N PRO A 45 6.48 2.85 1.46
CA PRO A 45 6.10 2.25 0.19
C PRO A 45 6.44 0.76 0.08
N LYS A 46 7.47 0.28 0.80
CA LYS A 46 7.75 -1.16 0.90
C LYS A 46 6.63 -1.89 1.65
N VAL A 47 6.13 -1.30 2.74
CA VAL A 47 5.03 -1.89 3.53
C VAL A 47 3.75 -1.95 2.70
N ILE A 48 3.40 -0.85 2.04
CA ILE A 48 2.20 -0.77 1.18
C ILE A 48 2.27 -1.75 0.00
N ASN A 49 3.44 -1.88 -0.65
CA ASN A 49 3.62 -2.79 -1.77
C ASN A 49 3.55 -4.27 -1.32
N ASN A 50 4.10 -4.61 -0.16
CA ASN A 50 3.95 -5.95 0.42
C ASN A 50 2.49 -6.27 0.77
N LEU A 51 1.75 -5.30 1.31
CA LEU A 51 0.34 -5.44 1.62
C LEU A 51 -0.49 -5.64 0.34
N GLU A 52 -0.27 -4.82 -0.68
CA GLU A 52 -0.91 -4.94 -2.00
C GLU A 52 -0.67 -6.32 -2.60
N ARG A 53 0.58 -6.78 -2.61
CA ARG A 53 0.96 -8.08 -3.15
C ARG A 53 0.28 -9.25 -2.41
N SER A 54 0.07 -9.11 -1.11
CA SER A 54 -0.57 -10.12 -0.27
C SER A 54 -2.10 -10.14 -0.46
N LEU A 55 -2.71 -8.97 -0.68
CA LEU A 55 -4.15 -8.83 -0.93
C LEU A 55 -4.54 -9.13 -2.39
N ARG A 56 -3.63 -8.93 -3.35
CA ARG A 56 -3.85 -9.18 -4.79
C ARG A 56 -4.47 -10.55 -5.12
N PRO A 57 -3.96 -11.69 -4.63
CA PRO A 57 -4.56 -12.99 -4.95
C PRO A 57 -6.00 -13.11 -4.42
N LEU A 58 -6.31 -12.49 -3.28
CA LEU A 58 -7.67 -12.43 -2.73
C LEU A 58 -8.58 -11.55 -3.58
N ALA A 59 -8.05 -10.43 -4.09
CA ALA A 59 -8.75 -9.52 -4.99
C ALA A 59 -9.12 -10.20 -6.32
N ILE A 60 -8.15 -10.89 -6.93
CA ILE A 60 -8.34 -11.62 -8.20
C ILE A 60 -9.41 -12.70 -8.07
N ARG A 61 -9.48 -13.36 -6.91
CA ARG A 61 -10.48 -14.41 -6.63
C ARG A 61 -11.84 -13.85 -6.20
N GLY A 62 -11.98 -12.54 -6.02
CA GLY A 62 -13.20 -11.93 -5.48
C GLY A 62 -13.47 -12.31 -4.02
N GLU A 63 -12.44 -12.69 -3.26
CA GLU A 63 -12.55 -13.14 -1.87
C GLU A 63 -12.35 -12.01 -0.86
N LEU A 64 -12.05 -10.79 -1.31
CA LEU A 64 -11.90 -9.63 -0.43
C LEU A 64 -13.20 -9.27 0.27
N SER A 65 -13.08 -8.87 1.52
CA SER A 65 -14.20 -8.32 2.27
C SER A 65 -14.63 -6.97 1.69
N LYS A 66 -15.93 -6.66 1.77
CA LYS A 66 -16.50 -5.38 1.34
C LYS A 66 -15.74 -4.16 1.87
N PRO A 67 -15.36 -4.08 3.17
CA PRO A 67 -14.57 -2.96 3.68
C PRO A 67 -13.12 -2.91 3.16
N VAL A 68 -12.53 -4.05 2.78
CA VAL A 68 -11.11 -4.12 2.33
C VAL A 68 -10.96 -3.82 0.84
N SER A 69 -11.98 -4.12 0.04
CA SER A 69 -12.00 -3.84 -1.39
C SER A 69 -11.65 -2.38 -1.78
N PRO A 70 -12.30 -1.34 -1.21
CA PRO A 70 -11.97 0.04 -1.53
C PRO A 70 -10.55 0.41 -1.08
N PHE A 71 -10.13 -0.10 0.08
CA PHE A 71 -8.78 0.12 0.58
C PHE A 71 -7.71 -0.51 -0.33
N TYR A 72 -7.94 -1.73 -0.82
CA TYR A 72 -7.07 -2.39 -1.79
C TYR A 72 -6.91 -1.57 -3.08
N MET A 73 -7.99 -0.96 -3.59
CA MET A 73 -7.91 -0.08 -4.77
C MET A 73 -7.04 1.16 -4.51
N GLU A 74 -7.15 1.76 -3.32
CA GLU A 74 -6.35 2.93 -2.93
C GLU A 74 -4.84 2.58 -2.94
N ILE A 75 -4.45 1.51 -2.23
CA ILE A 75 -3.04 1.09 -2.15
C ILE A 75 -2.48 0.58 -3.48
N SER A 76 -3.30 -0.08 -4.31
CA SER A 76 -2.90 -0.53 -5.64
C SER A 76 -2.60 0.64 -6.57
N THR A 77 -3.29 1.76 -6.40
CA THR A 77 -3.02 2.98 -7.18
C THR A 77 -1.69 3.59 -6.77
N ILE A 78 -1.42 3.65 -5.46
CA ILE A 78 -0.14 4.13 -4.89
C ILE A 78 1.03 3.26 -5.39
N GLY A 79 0.92 1.94 -5.30
CA GLY A 79 1.97 1.01 -5.72
C GLY A 79 2.25 1.02 -7.23
N LYS A 80 1.22 1.23 -8.06
CA LYS A 80 1.39 1.43 -9.51
C LYS A 80 2.15 2.71 -9.82
N PHE A 81 1.81 3.81 -9.15
CA PHE A 81 2.45 5.10 -9.38
C PHE A 81 3.97 5.04 -9.14
N GLU A 82 4.41 4.46 -8.02
CA GLU A 82 5.84 4.30 -7.75
C GLU A 82 6.56 3.36 -8.71
N LYS A 83 5.88 2.29 -9.14
CA LYS A 83 6.45 1.33 -10.10
C LYS A 83 6.69 1.99 -11.47
N GLU A 84 5.77 2.85 -11.91
CA GLU A 84 5.91 3.61 -13.14
C GLU A 84 6.96 4.72 -13.00
N LEU A 85 7.10 5.35 -11.83
CA LEU A 85 8.21 6.28 -11.55
C LEU A 85 9.57 5.60 -11.63
N GLY A 86 9.73 4.41 -11.03
CA GLY A 86 10.99 3.65 -11.09
C GLY A 86 11.34 3.17 -12.49
N ARG A 87 10.34 2.94 -13.36
CA ARG A 87 10.53 2.53 -14.76
C ARG A 87 10.77 3.73 -15.69
N GLY A 88 10.11 4.86 -15.43
CA GLY A 88 10.29 6.11 -16.19
C GLY A 88 11.62 6.81 -15.92
N MET A 89 12.12 6.77 -14.68
CA MET A 89 13.44 7.34 -14.30
C MET A 89 14.62 6.55 -14.86
N ALA A 90 14.46 5.25 -15.13
CA ALA A 90 15.45 4.46 -15.85
C ALA A 90 15.42 4.70 -17.37
N SER A 91 14.39 5.40 -17.86
CA SER A 91 14.13 5.64 -19.28
C SER A 91 14.28 7.12 -19.66
N ALA A 92 14.96 7.93 -18.85
CA ALA A 92 15.47 9.20 -19.33
C ALA A 92 16.84 8.94 -19.96
N PRO A 93 17.02 9.04 -21.30
CA PRO A 93 18.35 9.25 -21.82
C PRO A 93 18.85 10.53 -21.17
N ILE A 94 19.92 10.43 -20.38
CA ILE A 94 20.62 11.60 -19.89
C ILE A 94 21.14 12.31 -21.14
N THR A 95 20.42 13.31 -21.63
CA THR A 95 20.97 14.25 -22.60
C THR A 95 21.94 15.15 -21.84
N PHE A 96 23.12 14.61 -21.52
CA PHE A 96 24.31 15.41 -21.34
C PHE A 96 24.62 16.01 -22.71
N GLY A 97 24.36 17.30 -22.87
CA GLY A 97 24.54 17.99 -24.13
C GLY A 97 24.67 19.49 -23.89
N HIS A 98 25.77 19.87 -23.24
CA HIS A 98 26.38 21.17 -23.42
C HIS A 98 26.73 21.34 -24.90
N LEU A 99 26.21 22.38 -25.55
CA LEU A 99 26.88 23.29 -26.51
C LEU A 99 25.87 24.32 -27.02
#